data_AF-A0A7C6FYB2-F1
#
_entry.id   AF-A0A7C6FYB2-F1
#
_cell.length_a   1.000
_cell.length_b   1.000
_cell.length_c   1.000
_cell.angle_alpha   90.00
_cell.angle_beta   90.00
_cell.angle_gamma   90.00
#
_symmetry.space_group_name_H-M   'P 1'
#
loop_
_entity.id
_entity.type
_entity.pdbx_description
1 polymer ?
#
loop_
_entity_poly.entity_id
_entity_poly.type
_entity_poly.pdbx_seq_one_letter_code
_entity_poly.pdbx_strand_id
1 'polypeptide(L)'
;MIERKEALATKAYQRLRDIYLNRDMAAAEWRAKGGRVVLLMGSDVPEEILYAANYLPVSVFSNYGAPTNTELYLEESCDHDAWARGVIQKLTDGTYFSTAERVVMSYSTMRMYNLFNVLREARRQMPDAPIPYVEFLDTDYDNTLLAQKH
;
A
#
# COMPACT_ATOMS: atom_id res chain seq x y z
N MET A 1 6.18 -21.21 -2.68
CA MET A 1 5.52 -21.59 -1.40
C MET A 1 5.36 -23.10 -1.41
N ILE A 2 5.88 -23.82 -0.41
CA ILE A 2 5.66 -25.27 -0.29
C ILE A 2 4.53 -25.46 0.70
N GLU A 3 3.34 -25.76 0.19
CA GLU A 3 2.14 -25.99 1.01
C GLU A 3 2.16 -27.43 1.55
N ARG A 4 2.01 -27.60 2.87
CA ARG A 4 1.96 -28.94 3.49
C ARG A 4 0.60 -29.59 3.22
N LYS A 5 0.57 -30.89 2.89
CA LYS A 5 -0.67 -31.62 2.57
C LYS A 5 -1.68 -31.59 3.71
N GLU A 6 -1.18 -31.64 4.95
CA GLU A 6 -2.00 -31.61 6.16
C GLU A 6 -2.70 -30.25 6.32
N ALA A 7 -2.03 -29.15 5.96
CA ALA A 7 -2.60 -27.80 6.03
C ALA A 7 -3.74 -27.63 5.02
N LEU A 8 -3.57 -28.14 3.80
CA LEU A 8 -4.57 -28.10 2.72
C LEU A 8 -5.91 -28.76 3.10
N ALA A 9 -5.88 -29.72 4.02
CA ALA A 9 -7.09 -30.41 4.49
C ALA A 9 -7.89 -29.60 5.53
N THR A 10 -7.32 -28.53 6.09
CA THR A 10 -8.00 -27.74 7.14
C THR A 10 -8.84 -26.62 6.55
N LYS A 11 -10.08 -26.45 7.07
CA LYS A 11 -10.98 -25.36 6.66
C LYS A 11 -10.39 -23.97 6.90
N ALA A 12 -9.66 -23.80 8.01
CA ALA A 12 -9.03 -22.53 8.36
C ALA A 12 -7.97 -22.12 7.33
N TYR A 13 -7.11 -23.06 6.91
CA TYR A 13 -6.09 -22.79 5.89
C TYR A 13 -6.72 -22.55 4.52
N GLN A 14 -7.73 -23.33 4.13
CA GLN A 14 -8.49 -23.10 2.89
C GLN A 14 -9.04 -21.68 2.85
N ARG A 15 -9.68 -21.22 3.94
CA ARG A 15 -10.22 -19.87 4.02
C ARG A 15 -9.12 -18.80 3.91
N LEU A 16 -8.00 -18.97 4.60
CA LEU A 16 -6.88 -18.03 4.54
C LEU A 16 -6.25 -17.98 3.14
N ARG A 17 -6.10 -19.14 2.49
CA ARG A 17 -5.58 -19.28 1.13
C ARG A 17 -6.50 -18.62 0.11
N ASP A 18 -7.81 -18.82 0.24
CA ASP A 18 -8.79 -18.19 -0.65
C ASP A 18 -8.74 -16.66 -0.55
N ILE A 19 -8.63 -16.12 0.66
CA ILE A 19 -8.45 -14.67 0.87
C ILE A 19 -7.11 -14.21 0.29
N TYR A 20 -6.03 -14.97 0.49
CA TYR A 20 -4.70 -14.64 -0.03
C TYR A 20 -4.66 -14.60 -1.56
N LEU A 21 -5.35 -15.53 -2.23
CA LEU A 21 -5.40 -15.63 -3.69
C LEU A 21 -6.41 -14.67 -4.33
N ASN A 22 -7.48 -14.32 -3.60
CA ASN A 22 -8.56 -13.48 -4.10
C ASN A 22 -8.71 -12.19 -3.26
N ARG A 23 -7.59 -11.52 -2.98
CA ARG A 23 -7.53 -10.36 -2.06
C ARG A 23 -8.47 -9.23 -2.49
N ASP A 24 -8.57 -9.03 -3.80
CA ASP A 24 -9.38 -7.98 -4.41
C ASP A 24 -10.90 -8.22 -4.21
N MET A 25 -11.32 -9.46 -3.98
CA MET A 25 -12.73 -9.77 -3.70
C MET A 25 -13.21 -9.10 -2.41
N ALA A 26 -12.39 -9.09 -1.36
CA ALA A 26 -12.76 -8.45 -0.10
C ALA A 26 -12.94 -6.93 -0.28
N ALA A 27 -12.07 -6.30 -1.08
CA ALA A 27 -12.19 -4.89 -1.42
C ALA A 27 -13.45 -4.61 -2.26
N ALA A 28 -13.75 -5.47 -3.25
CA ALA A 28 -14.95 -5.36 -4.07
C ALA A 28 -16.24 -5.53 -3.23
N GLU A 29 -16.30 -6.52 -2.35
CA GLU A 29 -17.43 -6.76 -1.44
C GLU A 29 -17.66 -5.58 -0.48
N TRP A 30 -16.58 -4.99 0.04
CA TRP A 30 -16.67 -3.80 0.91
C TRP A 30 -17.25 -2.61 0.15
N ARG A 31 -16.76 -2.37 -1.07
CA ARG A 31 -17.28 -1.30 -1.95
C ARG A 31 -18.73 -1.52 -2.33
N ALA A 32 -19.14 -2.75 -2.60
CA ALA A 32 -20.53 -3.10 -2.91
C ALA A 32 -21.50 -2.79 -1.76
N LYS A 33 -21.00 -2.76 -0.51
CA LYS A 33 -21.77 -2.37 0.69
C LYS A 33 -21.76 -0.85 0.95
N GLY A 34 -21.23 -0.06 0.01
CA GLY A 34 -21.10 1.40 0.15
C GLY A 34 -19.86 1.85 0.92
N GLY A 35 -18.96 0.94 1.26
CA GLY A 35 -17.68 1.25 1.87
C GLY A 35 -16.66 1.80 0.88
N ARG A 36 -15.59 2.39 1.38
CA ARG A 36 -14.45 2.87 0.58
C ARG A 36 -13.22 2.02 0.85
N VAL A 37 -12.24 2.04 -0.05
CA VAL A 37 -10.98 1.29 0.12
C VAL A 37 -9.83 2.29 0.12
N VAL A 38 -8.91 2.10 1.05
CA VAL A 38 -7.67 2.88 1.15
C VAL A 38 -6.49 1.92 1.23
N LEU A 39 -5.44 2.25 0.49
CA LEU A 39 -4.21 1.46 0.51
C LEU A 39 -3.31 1.91 1.64
N LEU A 40 -2.67 0.95 2.31
CA LEU A 40 -1.74 1.22 3.39
C LEU A 40 -0.32 0.86 2.99
N MET A 41 0.62 1.74 3.35
CA MET A 41 2.05 1.44 3.36
C MET A 41 2.65 1.89 4.69
N GLY A 42 3.32 0.96 5.37
CA GLY A 42 3.91 1.22 6.68
C GLY A 42 3.18 0.45 7.78
N SER A 43 3.59 0.66 9.02
CA SER A 43 3.10 -0.09 10.18
C SER A 43 2.29 0.77 11.16
N ASP A 44 2.27 2.08 10.97
CA ASP A 44 1.86 3.03 12.02
C ASP A 44 0.63 3.85 11.61
N VAL A 45 -0.04 3.44 10.52
CA VAL A 45 -1.33 4.01 10.14
C VAL A 45 -2.40 3.44 11.08
N PRO A 46 -3.16 4.26 11.82
CA PRO A 46 -4.19 3.79 12.74
C PRO A 46 -5.41 3.25 11.99
N GLU A 47 -5.43 1.94 11.75
CA GLU A 47 -6.48 1.25 11.00
C GLU A 47 -7.86 1.43 11.62
N GLU A 48 -7.94 1.55 12.94
CA GLU A 48 -9.20 1.72 13.67
C GLU A 48 -9.94 3.00 13.25
N ILE A 49 -9.19 4.08 13.00
CA ILE A 49 -9.77 5.35 12.52
C ILE A 49 -10.33 5.17 11.10
N LEU A 50 -9.63 4.41 10.26
CA LEU A 50 -10.07 4.13 8.89
C LEU A 50 -11.35 3.28 8.88
N TYR A 51 -11.40 2.22 9.68
CA TYR A 51 -12.59 1.40 9.85
C TYR A 51 -13.78 2.21 10.37
N ALA A 52 -13.57 3.08 11.37
CA ALA A 52 -14.60 3.96 11.89
C ALA A 52 -15.14 4.94 10.83
N ALA A 53 -14.31 5.34 9.87
CA ALA A 53 -14.68 6.16 8.72
C ALA A 53 -15.22 5.35 7.52
N ASN A 54 -15.55 4.08 7.70
CA ASN A 54 -16.05 3.16 6.67
C ASN A 54 -15.07 2.91 5.50
N TYR A 55 -13.76 3.06 5.77
CA TYR A 55 -12.70 2.63 4.88
C TYR A 55 -12.25 1.22 5.25
N LEU A 56 -12.04 0.38 4.23
CA LEU A 56 -11.28 -0.85 4.34
C LEU A 56 -9.80 -0.53 4.08
N PRO A 57 -8.92 -0.62 5.09
CA PRO A 57 -7.49 -0.58 4.88
C PRO A 57 -7.02 -1.85 4.17
N VAL A 58 -6.24 -1.68 3.10
CA VAL A 58 -5.66 -2.78 2.34
C VAL A 58 -4.16 -2.52 2.21
N SER A 59 -3.33 -3.35 2.82
CA SER A 59 -1.87 -3.22 2.66
C SER A 59 -1.48 -3.40 1.20
N VAL A 60 -0.67 -2.48 0.69
CA VAL A 60 -0.08 -2.61 -0.65
C VAL A 60 0.81 -3.84 -0.65
N PHE A 61 0.61 -4.71 -1.64
CA PHE A 61 1.45 -5.87 -1.86
C PHE A 61 2.08 -5.78 -3.24
N SER A 62 3.40 -5.84 -3.30
CA SER A 62 4.10 -5.94 -4.57
C SER A 62 4.43 -7.39 -4.89
N ASN A 63 4.22 -7.77 -6.14
CA ASN A 63 4.79 -8.98 -6.69
C ASN A 63 5.56 -8.52 -7.92
N TYR A 64 6.87 -8.75 -7.93
CA TYR A 64 7.72 -8.32 -9.04
C TYR A 64 7.37 -9.13 -10.29
N GLY A 65 6.77 -8.47 -11.28
CA GLY A 65 6.45 -9.03 -12.59
C GLY A 65 7.54 -8.71 -13.61
N ALA A 66 7.26 -8.96 -14.89
CA ALA A 66 8.12 -8.46 -15.96
C ALA A 66 8.19 -6.92 -15.91
N PRO A 67 9.36 -6.31 -16.16
CA PRO A 67 9.55 -4.87 -16.09
C PRO A 67 8.59 -4.16 -17.05
N THR A 68 7.97 -3.08 -16.55
CA THR A 68 7.16 -2.13 -17.34
C THR A 68 7.88 -0.77 -17.38
N ASN A 69 7.25 0.29 -17.91
CA ASN A 69 7.76 1.68 -17.90
C ASN A 69 7.99 2.28 -16.49
N THR A 70 8.06 1.45 -15.44
CA THR A 70 8.39 1.81 -14.05
C THR A 70 9.70 2.59 -13.94
N GLU A 71 10.64 2.39 -14.86
CA GLU A 71 11.92 3.11 -14.93
C GLU A 71 11.76 4.64 -14.98
N LEU A 72 10.64 5.15 -15.50
CA LEU A 72 10.34 6.59 -15.52
C LEU A 72 10.09 7.19 -14.12
N TYR A 73 9.87 6.34 -13.13
CA TYR A 73 9.49 6.71 -11.77
C TYR A 73 10.55 6.30 -10.74
N LEU A 74 11.64 5.66 -11.17
CA LEU A 74 12.66 5.15 -10.27
C LEU A 74 13.75 6.20 -10.10
N GLU A 75 13.79 6.80 -8.91
CA GLU A 75 15.01 7.43 -8.43
C GLU A 75 16.08 6.36 -8.14
N GLU A 76 17.36 6.73 -8.23
CA GLU A 76 18.49 5.85 -7.91
C GLU A 76 18.34 5.19 -6.51
N SER A 77 17.73 5.91 -5.57
CA SER A 77 17.43 5.44 -4.21
C SER A 77 16.44 4.26 -4.15
N CYS A 78 15.62 4.08 -5.19
CA CYS A 78 14.62 3.04 -5.32
C CYS A 78 14.98 2.01 -6.41
N ASP A 79 15.97 2.30 -7.25
CA ASP A 79 16.34 1.51 -8.43
C ASP A 79 16.93 0.14 -8.06
N HIS A 80 17.61 -0.01 -6.92
CA HIS A 80 18.10 -1.32 -6.47
C HIS A 80 17.13 -2.08 -5.54
N ASP A 81 15.96 -1.50 -5.23
CA ASP A 81 14.97 -2.13 -4.35
C ASP A 81 13.83 -2.77 -5.16
N ALA A 82 13.89 -4.10 -5.32
CA ALA A 82 12.87 -4.86 -6.04
C ALA A 82 11.46 -4.70 -5.44
N TRP A 83 11.35 -4.48 -4.13
CA TRP A 83 10.06 -4.23 -3.48
C TRP A 83 9.51 -2.86 -3.89
N ALA A 84 10.34 -1.80 -3.82
CA ALA A 84 9.94 -0.45 -4.20
C ALA A 84 9.55 -0.39 -5.69
N ARG A 85 10.32 -1.04 -6.56
CA ARG A 85 9.97 -1.19 -7.99
C ARG A 85 8.59 -1.81 -8.19
N GLY A 86 8.32 -2.93 -7.51
CA GLY A 86 7.04 -3.62 -7.64
C GLY A 86 5.87 -2.81 -7.09
N VAL A 87 6.08 -2.03 -6.02
CA VAL A 87 5.06 -1.12 -5.47
C VAL A 87 4.77 0.01 -6.45
N ILE A 88 5.80 0.70 -6.94
CA ILE A 88 5.66 1.79 -7.92
C ILE A 88 4.93 1.26 -9.15
N GLN A 89 5.36 0.12 -9.71
CA GLN A 89 4.69 -0.51 -10.84
C GLN A 89 3.19 -0.71 -10.57
N LYS A 90 2.83 -1.33 -9.44
CA LYS A 90 1.43 -1.62 -9.11
C LYS A 90 0.57 -0.38 -8.86
N LEU A 91 1.19 0.70 -8.39
CA LEU A 91 0.52 1.98 -8.15
C LEU A 91 0.40 2.82 -9.42
N THR A 92 1.23 2.59 -10.44
CA THR A 92 1.22 3.37 -11.70
C THR A 92 0.64 2.60 -12.89
N ASP A 93 0.54 1.27 -12.84
CA ASP A 93 -0.01 0.42 -13.91
C ASP A 93 -1.55 0.33 -13.89
N GLY A 94 -2.19 1.00 -12.94
CA GLY A 94 -3.64 1.02 -12.78
C GLY A 94 -4.23 -0.18 -12.05
N THR A 95 -3.42 -1.19 -11.66
CA THR A 95 -3.87 -2.35 -10.86
C THR A 95 -4.67 -1.87 -9.65
N TYR A 96 -4.10 -0.94 -8.90
CA TYR A 96 -4.71 -0.43 -7.68
C TYR A 96 -5.68 0.73 -7.89
N PHE A 97 -5.62 1.41 -9.02
CA PHE A 97 -6.44 2.59 -9.29
C PHE A 97 -7.93 2.27 -9.33
N SER A 98 -8.30 1.11 -9.89
CA SER A 98 -9.69 0.63 -9.89
C SER A 98 -10.18 0.24 -8.48
N THR A 99 -9.26 -0.10 -7.59
CA THR A 99 -9.55 -0.61 -6.24
C THR A 99 -9.64 0.52 -5.21
N ALA A 100 -8.69 1.46 -5.22
CA ALA A 100 -8.55 2.49 -4.20
C ALA A 100 -8.14 3.86 -4.80
N GLU A 101 -8.77 4.92 -4.30
CA GLU A 101 -8.49 6.30 -4.73
C GLU A 101 -7.29 6.91 -3.97
N ARG A 102 -6.93 6.31 -2.82
CA ARG A 102 -5.96 6.85 -1.88
C ARG A 102 -5.00 5.79 -1.37
N VAL A 103 -3.77 6.23 -1.11
CA VAL A 103 -2.75 5.50 -0.38
C VAL A 103 -2.37 6.34 0.85
N VAL A 104 -2.39 5.76 2.03
CA VAL A 104 -1.89 6.35 3.27
C VAL A 104 -0.57 5.67 3.61
N MET A 105 0.47 6.48 3.80
CA MET A 105 1.82 6.05 4.13
C MET A 105 2.18 6.52 5.53
N SER A 106 2.74 5.66 6.40
CA SER A 106 3.35 6.12 7.66
C SER A 106 4.86 6.31 7.51
N TYR A 107 5.44 7.25 8.25
CA TYR A 107 6.89 7.34 8.44
C TYR A 107 7.37 6.19 9.34
N SER A 108 7.53 5.00 8.78
CA SER A 108 8.12 3.85 9.49
C SER A 108 9.63 3.72 9.22
N THR A 109 10.09 4.23 8.07
CA THR A 109 11.49 4.22 7.64
C THR A 109 11.78 5.37 6.65
N MET A 110 13.04 5.77 6.52
CA MET A 110 13.50 6.70 5.46
C MET A 110 13.10 6.22 4.05
N ARG A 111 13.00 4.91 3.84
CA ARG A 111 12.53 4.32 2.58
C ARG A 111 11.09 4.73 2.25
N MET A 112 10.20 4.73 3.24
CA MET A 112 8.81 5.16 3.03
C MET A 112 8.72 6.64 2.69
N TYR A 113 9.56 7.46 3.32
CA TYR A 113 9.64 8.88 3.01
C TYR A 113 10.11 9.14 1.57
N ASN A 114 11.17 8.46 1.12
CA ASN A 114 11.65 8.58 -0.26
C ASN A 114 10.58 8.11 -1.26
N LEU A 115 9.94 6.97 -1.01
CA LEU A 115 8.87 6.45 -1.85
C LEU A 115 7.66 7.42 -1.92
N PHE A 116 7.29 8.03 -0.79
CA PHE A 116 6.26 9.06 -0.74
C PHE A 116 6.61 10.23 -1.67
N ASN A 117 7.84 10.74 -1.59
CA ASN A 117 8.28 11.86 -2.44
C ASN A 117 8.24 11.49 -3.93
N VAL A 118 8.73 10.29 -4.29
CA VAL A 118 8.68 9.78 -5.66
C VAL A 118 7.24 9.75 -6.19
N LEU A 119 6.31 9.14 -5.44
CA LEU A 119 4.90 9.01 -5.87
C LEU A 119 4.22 10.38 -5.95
N ARG A 120 4.52 11.29 -5.02
CA ARG A 120 3.99 12.66 -5.01
C ARG A 120 4.44 13.44 -6.24
N GLU A 121 5.73 13.39 -6.56
CA GLU A 121 6.28 14.08 -7.73
C GLU A 121 5.81 13.44 -9.03
N ALA A 122 5.73 12.11 -9.10
CA ALA A 122 5.18 11.38 -10.24
C ALA A 122 3.76 11.86 -10.58
N ARG A 123 2.88 11.93 -9.59
CA ARG A 123 1.51 12.43 -9.76
C ARG A 123 1.47 13.90 -10.17
N ARG A 124 2.37 14.74 -9.62
CA ARG A 124 2.46 16.16 -9.98
C ARG A 124 2.86 16.35 -11.45
N GLN A 125 3.77 15.52 -11.95
CA GLN A 125 4.26 15.58 -13.33
C GLN A 125 3.31 14.92 -14.33
N MET A 126 2.56 13.90 -13.90
CA MET A 126 1.64 13.12 -14.72
C MET A 126 0.23 13.09 -14.08
N PRO A 127 -0.53 14.20 -14.15
CA PRO A 127 -1.83 14.29 -13.48
C PRO A 127 -2.88 13.31 -14.02
N ASP A 128 -2.74 12.87 -15.28
CA ASP A 128 -3.65 11.92 -15.93
C ASP A 128 -3.22 10.45 -15.72
N ALA A 129 -2.06 10.21 -15.11
CA ALA A 129 -1.64 8.84 -14.80
C ALA A 129 -2.52 8.25 -13.70
N PRO A 130 -2.78 6.93 -13.72
CA PRO A 130 -3.67 6.26 -12.76
C PRO A 130 -2.97 6.03 -11.41
N ILE A 131 -2.34 7.07 -10.88
CA ILE A 131 -1.64 7.07 -9.59
C ILE A 131 -2.65 7.48 -8.51
N PRO A 132 -2.87 6.70 -7.43
CA PRO A 132 -3.73 7.12 -6.33
C PRO A 132 -3.25 8.42 -5.65
N TYR A 133 -4.13 9.10 -4.92
CA TYR A 133 -3.70 10.24 -4.09
C TYR A 133 -2.91 9.73 -2.89
N VAL A 134 -1.77 10.34 -2.59
CA VAL A 134 -0.88 9.87 -1.52
C VAL A 134 -0.95 10.80 -0.32
N GLU A 135 -1.34 10.25 0.82
CA GLU A 135 -1.36 10.90 2.13
C GLU A 135 -0.16 10.38 2.94
N PHE A 136 0.54 11.28 3.62
CA PHE A 136 1.68 10.91 4.48
C PHE A 136 1.35 11.22 5.92
N LEU A 137 1.32 10.19 6.76
CA LEU A 137 1.24 10.29 8.19
C LEU A 137 2.66 10.38 8.74
N ASP A 138 3.06 11.60 9.06
CA ASP A 138 4.29 11.84 9.78
C ASP A 138 4.08 11.50 11.26
N THR A 139 4.57 10.33 11.64
CA THR A 139 4.54 9.82 13.02
C THR A 139 5.87 10.01 13.72
N ASP A 140 6.79 10.87 13.23
CA ASP A 140 8.06 11.10 13.92
C ASP A 140 7.78 11.52 15.38
N TYR A 141 7.93 10.55 16.26
CA TYR A 141 7.96 10.70 17.71
C TYR A 141 9.35 11.26 18.06
N ASP A 142 9.60 12.50 17.66
CA ASP A 142 10.69 13.25 18.25
C ASP A 142 10.24 13.63 19.67
N ASN A 143 10.52 12.76 20.63
CA ASN A 143 10.29 12.99 22.08
C ASN A 143 10.99 14.27 22.58
N THR A 144 11.84 14.89 21.77
CA THR A 144 12.46 16.20 21.97
C THR A 144 11.47 17.37 21.89
N LEU A 145 10.35 17.27 21.15
CA LEU A 145 9.33 18.33 21.13
C LEU A 145 8.40 18.31 22.35
N LEU A 146 8.30 17.17 23.04
CA LEU A 146 7.58 17.07 24.33
C LEU A 146 8.47 17.43 25.53
N ALA A 147 9.81 17.37 25.38
CA ALA A 147 10.76 17.74 26.43
C ALA A 147 11.06 19.26 26.51
N GLN A 148 10.53 20.09 25.60
CA GLN A 148 10.74 21.55 25.60
C GLN A 148 9.53 22.37 26.10
N LYS A 149 8.54 21.70 26.71
CA LYS A 149 7.42 22.39 27.39
C LYS A 149 7.25 21.90 28.82
N HIS A 150 8.28 22.04 29.66
CA HIS A 150 8.13 22.20 31.12
C HIS A 150 9.31 22.99 31.69
#